data_AF-A0A528A2G0-F1
#
_entry.id   AF-A0A528A2G0-F1
#
_cell.length_a   1.000
_cell.length_b   1.000
_cell.length_c   1.000
_cell.angle_alpha   90.00
_cell.angle_beta   90.00
_cell.angle_gamma   90.00
#
_symmetry.space_group_name_H-M   'P 1'
#
loop_
_entity.id
_entity.type
_entity.pdbx_description
1 polymer ?
#
loop_
_entity_poly.entity_id
_entity_poly.type
_entity_poly.pdbx_seq_one_letter_code
_entity_poly.pdbx_strand_id
1 'polypeptide(L)'
;MTEEAYKNIDNLIQLTADVVSAYVSNNPVPVADLPALISQVHAALEGRVGSVSQKELQALKPAVPIRKSVTPDYIISLEDGKKFKSLRRHLSTH
;
A
#
# COMPACT_ATOMS: atom_id res chain seq x y z
N MET A 1 -17.69 -24.55 -8.54
CA MET A 1 -17.22 -23.81 -7.34
C MET A 1 -15.91 -24.36 -6.77
N THR A 2 -15.59 -25.66 -6.87
CA THR A 2 -14.29 -26.20 -6.41
C THR A 2 -13.18 -26.09 -7.47
N GLU A 3 -13.46 -26.35 -8.75
CA GLU A 3 -12.41 -26.32 -9.80
C GLU A 3 -11.72 -24.96 -9.99
N GLU A 4 -12.46 -23.85 -9.91
CA GLU A 4 -11.87 -22.52 -10.05
C GLU A 4 -10.91 -22.19 -8.90
N ALA A 5 -11.21 -22.66 -7.68
CA ALA A 5 -10.34 -22.46 -6.53
C ALA A 5 -9.03 -23.24 -6.66
N TYR A 6 -9.09 -24.50 -7.09
CA TYR A 6 -7.89 -25.31 -7.36
C TYR A 6 -7.01 -24.71 -8.45
N LYS A 7 -7.62 -24.23 -9.53
CA LYS A 7 -6.89 -23.56 -10.61
C LYS A 7 -6.20 -22.28 -10.12
N ASN A 8 -6.82 -21.51 -9.23
CA ASN A 8 -6.18 -20.32 -8.65
C ASN A 8 -4.98 -20.69 -7.74
N ILE A 9 -5.09 -21.77 -6.97
CA ILE A 9 -3.99 -22.28 -6.13
C ILE A 9 -2.81 -22.73 -7.01
N ASP A 10 -3.07 -23.49 -8.08
CA ASP A 10 -2.02 -23.94 -9.01
C ASP A 10 -1.32 -22.75 -9.68
N ASN A 11 -2.07 -21.73 -10.11
CA ASN A 11 -1.50 -20.52 -10.67
C ASN A 11 -0.63 -19.74 -9.67
N LEU A 12 -1.06 -19.68 -8.40
CA LEU A 12 -0.28 -19.02 -7.33
C LEU A 12 1.03 -19.74 -7.05
N ILE A 13 1.01 -21.07 -7.00
CA ILE A 13 2.21 -21.89 -6.82
C ILE A 13 3.16 -21.68 -7.99
N GLN A 14 2.65 -21.74 -9.23
CA GLN A 14 3.45 -21.52 -10.43
C GLN A 14 4.11 -20.13 -10.44
N LEU A 15 3.33 -19.08 -10.16
CA LEU A 15 3.84 -17.71 -10.12
C LEU A 15 4.89 -17.51 -9.02
N THR A 16 4.68 -18.14 -7.85
CA THR A 16 5.66 -18.11 -6.75
C THR A 16 6.97 -18.76 -7.18
N ALA A 17 6.91 -19.93 -7.83
CA ALA A 17 8.09 -20.64 -8.31
C ALA A 17 8.86 -19.83 -9.38
N ASP A 18 8.15 -19.20 -10.31
CA ASP A 18 8.75 -18.36 -11.35
C ASP A 18 9.48 -17.14 -10.74
N VAL A 19 8.88 -16.48 -9.75
CA VAL A 19 9.49 -15.32 -9.07
C VAL A 19 10.71 -15.73 -8.26
N VAL A 20 10.60 -16.79 -7.45
CA VAL A 20 11.72 -17.25 -6.61
C VAL A 20 12.88 -17.74 -7.47
N SER A 21 12.61 -18.50 -8.54
CA SER A 21 13.64 -19.00 -9.45
C SER A 21 14.40 -17.87 -10.15
N ALA A 22 13.70 -16.84 -10.63
CA ALA A 22 14.33 -15.65 -11.22
C ALA A 22 15.14 -14.84 -10.20
N TYR A 23 14.68 -14.79 -8.93
CA TYR A 23 15.42 -14.10 -7.88
C TYR A 23 16.73 -14.83 -7.55
N VAL A 24 16.67 -16.14 -7.29
CA VAL A 24 17.85 -16.92 -6.90
C VAL A 24 18.83 -17.14 -8.05
N SER A 25 18.39 -17.06 -9.32
CA SER A 25 19.29 -17.16 -10.47
C SER A 25 20.28 -15.99 -10.54
N ASN A 26 19.92 -14.84 -9.97
CA ASN A 26 20.74 -13.62 -10.02
C ASN A 26 21.19 -13.12 -8.62
N ASN A 27 20.77 -13.80 -7.55
CA ASN A 27 21.08 -13.45 -6.17
C ASN A 27 21.47 -14.71 -5.40
N PRO A 28 22.71 -14.84 -4.91
CA PRO A 28 23.09 -15.94 -4.03
C PRO A 28 22.31 -15.85 -2.72
N VAL A 29 21.50 -16.86 -2.42
CA VAL A 29 20.72 -16.95 -1.18
C VAL A 29 21.20 -18.15 -0.36
N PRO A 30 21.47 -18.01 0.94
CA PRO A 30 21.76 -19.13 1.81
C PRO A 30 20.62 -20.17 1.80
N VAL A 31 20.97 -21.46 1.80
CA VAL A 31 19.97 -22.55 1.77
C VAL A 31 19.01 -22.48 2.96
N ALA A 32 19.48 -21.98 4.10
CA ALA A 32 18.67 -21.78 5.30
C ALA A 32 17.57 -20.71 5.13
N ASP A 33 17.77 -19.74 4.24
CA ASP A 33 16.85 -18.61 4.04
C ASP A 33 15.83 -18.89 2.91
N LEU A 34 16.08 -19.89 2.06
CA LEU A 34 15.18 -20.26 0.96
C LEU A 34 13.74 -20.58 1.42
N PRO A 35 13.49 -21.35 2.50
CA PRO A 35 12.12 -21.60 2.95
C PRO A 35 11.39 -20.33 3.38
N ALA A 36 12.11 -19.41 4.03
CA ALA A 36 11.56 -18.13 4.45
C ALA A 36 11.23 -17.25 3.24
N LEU A 37 12.11 -17.18 2.24
CA LEU A 37 11.90 -16.44 1.00
C LEU A 37 10.67 -16.96 0.24
N ILE A 38 10.54 -18.28 0.06
CA ILE A 38 9.40 -18.89 -0.64
C ILE A 38 8.09 -18.54 0.09
N SER A 39 8.08 -18.67 1.41
CA SER A 39 6.90 -18.38 2.24
C SER A 39 6.49 -16.90 2.12
N GLN A 40 7.45 -15.98 2.13
CA GLN A 40 7.19 -14.54 2.01
C GLN A 40 6.63 -14.17 0.63
N VAL A 41 7.20 -14.73 -0.46
CA VAL A 41 6.72 -14.46 -1.81
C VAL A 41 5.31 -15.03 -2.01
N HIS A 42 5.06 -16.25 -1.55
CA HIS A 42 3.73 -16.88 -1.60
C HIS A 42 2.70 -16.04 -0.83
N ALA A 43 3.01 -15.65 0.41
CA ALA A 43 2.12 -14.83 1.24
C ALA A 43 1.88 -13.44 0.64
N ALA A 44 2.87 -12.84 -0.02
CA ALA A 44 2.72 -11.55 -0.69
C ALA A 44 1.81 -11.65 -1.94
N LEU A 45 1.89 -12.75 -2.69
CA LEU A 45 1.04 -13.00 -3.85
C LEU A 45 -0.39 -13.35 -3.42
N GLU A 46 -0.56 -14.24 -2.45
CA GLU A 46 -1.86 -14.56 -1.84
C GLU A 46 -2.52 -13.30 -1.24
N GLY A 47 -1.75 -12.50 -0.51
CA GLY A 47 -2.19 -11.25 0.10
C GLY A 47 -2.59 -10.18 -0.91
N ARG A 48 -1.96 -10.12 -2.10
CA ARG A 48 -2.38 -9.18 -3.16
C ARG A 48 -3.59 -9.65 -3.96
N VAL A 49 -3.73 -10.96 -4.15
CA VAL A 49 -4.89 -11.54 -4.84
C VAL A 49 -6.15 -11.45 -3.95
N GLY A 50 -6.01 -11.50 -2.63
CA GLY A 50 -7.12 -11.37 -1.67
C GLY A 50 -7.28 -9.99 -1.00
N SER A 51 -6.27 -9.13 -1.07
CA SER A 51 -6.28 -7.84 -0.38
C SER A 51 -5.55 -6.79 -1.21
N VAL A 52 -6.36 -5.97 -1.90
CA VAL A 52 -6.06 -4.54 -1.80
C VAL A 52 -6.24 -4.25 -0.31
N SER A 53 -5.18 -4.39 0.48
CA SER A 53 -5.08 -3.65 1.73
C SER A 53 -4.96 -2.22 1.25
N GLN A 54 -6.12 -1.67 0.91
CA GLN A 54 -6.41 -0.28 0.95
C GLN A 54 -6.10 0.02 2.40
N LYS A 55 -4.83 0.37 2.65
CA LYS A 55 -4.41 1.10 3.83
C LYS A 55 -5.52 2.10 3.98
N GLU A 56 -6.43 1.87 4.92
CA GLU A 56 -7.58 2.74 5.10
C GLU A 56 -6.93 4.10 5.18
N LEU A 57 -7.14 4.92 4.14
CA LEU A 57 -6.80 6.32 4.17
C LEU A 57 -7.69 6.77 5.31
N GLN A 58 -7.14 6.76 6.54
CA GLN A 58 -7.85 7.14 7.74
C GLN A 58 -8.47 8.45 7.35
N ALA A 59 -9.80 8.47 7.25
CA ALA A 59 -10.51 9.62 6.69
C ALA A 59 -9.97 10.83 7.43
N LEU A 60 -9.21 11.68 6.73
CA LEU A 60 -8.42 12.73 7.35
C LEU A 60 -9.43 13.59 8.11
N LYS A 61 -9.41 13.50 9.45
CA LYS A 61 -10.31 14.27 10.28
C LYS A 61 -9.88 15.72 10.10
N PRO A 62 -10.74 16.58 9.54
CA PRO A 62 -10.34 17.95 9.22
C PRO A 62 -9.94 18.64 10.52
N ALA A 63 -8.78 19.31 10.51
CA ALA A 63 -8.24 19.99 11.69
C ALA A 63 -9.22 21.03 12.28
N VAL A 64 -10.07 21.60 11.43
CA VAL A 64 -11.15 22.51 11.81
C VAL A 64 -12.41 22.27 10.96
N PRO A 65 -13.61 22.59 11.47
CA PRO A 65 -14.82 22.61 10.65
C PRO A 65 -14.65 23.53 9.43
N ILE A 66 -15.14 23.11 8.27
CA ILE A 66 -14.98 23.82 6.98
C ILE A 66 -15.37 25.31 7.10
N ARG A 67 -16.46 25.61 7.81
CA ARG A 67 -16.95 26.99 8.03
C ARG A 67 -15.96 27.89 8.78
N LYS A 68 -15.07 27.32 9.59
CA LYS A 68 -14.05 28.04 10.36
C LYS A 68 -12.70 28.10 9.65
N SER A 69 -12.57 27.45 8.49
CA SER A 69 -11.31 27.41 7.73
C SER A 69 -11.04 28.70 6.97
N VAL A 70 -12.07 29.48 6.63
CA VAL A 70 -11.94 30.74 5.88
C VAL A 70 -12.25 31.90 6.81
N THR A 71 -11.27 32.77 7.03
CA THR A 71 -11.45 34.05 7.73
C THR A 71 -11.02 35.20 6.82
N PRO A 72 -11.45 36.45 7.08
CA PRO A 72 -11.07 37.60 6.25
C PRO A 72 -9.56 37.82 6.13
N ASP A 73 -8.79 37.47 7.18
CA ASP A 73 -7.36 37.75 7.26
C ASP A 73 -6.46 36.55 6.90
N TYR A 74 -6.97 35.32 7.08
CA TYR A 74 -6.21 34.08 6.86
C TYR A 74 -7.11 32.88 6.58
N ILE A 75 -6.51 31.85 5.97
CA ILE A 75 -7.13 30.55 5.70
C ILE A 75 -6.41 29.48 6.53
N ILE A 76 -7.16 28.60 7.17
CA ILE A 76 -6.66 27.47 7.96
C ILE A 76 -6.65 26.22 7.07
N SER A 77 -5.49 25.57 6.95
CA SER A 77 -5.38 24.30 6.22
C SER A 77 -6.12 23.18 6.95
N LEU A 78 -6.87 22.37 6.20
CA LEU A 78 -7.65 21.26 6.74
C LEU A 78 -6.80 20.01 7.03
N GLU A 79 -5.59 19.95 6.46
CA GLU A 79 -4.65 18.84 6.64
C GLU A 79 -3.79 19.03 7.89
N ASP A 80 -3.30 20.25 8.15
CA ASP A 80 -2.33 20.51 9.22
C ASP A 80 -2.79 21.54 10.27
N GLY A 81 -3.94 22.20 10.07
CA GLY A 81 -4.51 23.16 11.01
C GLY A 81 -3.77 24.51 11.09
N LYS A 82 -2.78 24.77 10.23
CA LYS A 82 -1.99 26.01 10.27
C LYS A 82 -2.64 27.14 9.47
N LYS A 83 -2.29 28.38 9.84
CA LYS A 83 -2.83 29.62 9.24
C LYS A 83 -1.95 30.11 8.10
N PHE A 84 -2.56 30.41 6.96
CA PHE A 84 -1.87 30.89 5.76
C PHE A 84 -2.65 32.02 5.08
N LYS A 85 -1.95 32.95 4.42
CA LYS A 85 -2.59 33.93 3.52
C LYS A 85 -2.94 33.34 2.15
N SER A 86 -2.24 32.29 1.74
CA SER A 86 -2.48 31.55 0.50
C SER A 86 -2.15 30.08 0.71
N LEU A 87 -3.14 29.21 0.54
CA LEU A 87 -2.97 27.76 0.67
C LEU A 87 -2.32 27.10 -0.56
N ARG A 88 -2.35 27.74 -1.73
CA ARG A 88 -1.90 27.13 -2.99
C ARG A 88 -0.49 26.53 -2.92
N ARG A 89 0.48 27.28 -2.37
CA ARG A 89 1.86 26.81 -2.25
C ARG A 89 1.99 25.63 -1.29
N HIS A 90 1.26 25.66 -0.17
CA HIS A 90 1.31 24.61 0.85
C HIS A 90 0.77 23.28 0.30
N LEU A 91 -0.37 23.31 -0.41
CA LEU A 91 -0.98 22.13 -1.06
C LEU A 91 -0.24 21.64 -2.31
N SER A 92 0.73 22.40 -2.83
CA SER A 92 1.52 21.97 -4.00
C SER A 92 2.79 21.23 -3.60
N THR A 93 3.20 21.31 -2.34
CA THR A 93 4.44 20.71 -1.82
C THR A 93 4.17 19.55 -0.87
N HIS A 94 2.99 19.49 -0.28
CA HIS A 94 2.50 18.43 0.60
C HIS A 94 1.33 17.72 -0.06
#